data_AF-W6MLP4-F1
#
_entry.id   AF-W6MLP4-F1
#
_cell.length_a   1.000
_cell.length_b   1.000
_cell.length_c   1.000
_cell.angle_alpha   90.00
_cell.angle_beta   90.00
_cell.angle_gamma   90.00
#
_symmetry.space_group_name_H-M   'P 1'
#
loop_
_entity.id
_entity.type
_entity.pdbx_description
1 polymer ?
#
loop_
_entity_poly.entity_id
_entity_poly.type
_entity_poly.pdbx_seq_one_letter_code
_entity_poly.pdbx_strand_id
1 'polypeptide(L)'
;MADLVWSDPDLELLNFRISSRGAGYQFGMNIVNKFLQVNGFEKILRAHQLCNEGYQVFWGGKVNTVWSAPNYCYRCGNKASILEISDDSRSEASFRFNVFDASPESDREFVKIMKGSSFGFSSEEEGENAGQDDDLQFYDTYYNGLGELSRKAPHVEYFM
;
A
#
# COMPACT_ATOMS: atom_id res chain seq x y z
N MET A 1 -8.21 -19.59 -1.40
CA MET A 1 -7.16 -18.78 -2.05
C MET A 1 -7.37 -17.28 -1.80
N ALA A 2 -8.61 -16.78 -1.77
CA ALA A 2 -8.90 -15.36 -1.56
C ALA A 2 -8.27 -14.78 -0.27
N ASP A 3 -8.29 -15.54 0.82
CA ASP A 3 -7.83 -15.02 2.12
C ASP A 3 -6.33 -14.71 2.18
N LEU A 4 -5.50 -15.36 1.36
CA LEU A 4 -4.06 -15.11 1.30
C LEU A 4 -3.72 -13.76 0.65
N VAL A 5 -4.62 -13.24 -0.19
CA VAL A 5 -4.37 -12.04 -1.02
C VAL A 5 -5.31 -10.88 -0.71
N TRP A 6 -6.43 -11.12 0.00
CA TRP A 6 -7.45 -10.10 0.29
C TRP A 6 -7.75 -9.87 1.78
N SER A 7 -7.23 -10.70 2.68
CA SER A 7 -7.47 -10.50 4.11
C SER A 7 -6.64 -9.33 4.64
N ASP A 8 -7.06 -8.72 5.75
CA ASP A 8 -6.41 -7.54 6.36
C ASP A 8 -6.34 -7.62 7.90
N PRO A 9 -5.24 -7.21 8.56
CA PRO A 9 -5.24 -7.02 10.00
C PRO A 9 -6.13 -5.85 10.44
N ASP A 10 -6.76 -5.97 11.59
CA ASP A 10 -7.53 -4.90 12.24
C ASP A 10 -7.26 -4.86 13.75
N LEU A 11 -6.75 -3.73 14.24
CA LEU A 11 -6.38 -3.52 15.65
C LEU A 11 -7.57 -3.54 16.61
N GLU A 12 -8.77 -3.21 16.14
CA GLU A 12 -9.98 -3.16 16.96
C GLU A 12 -10.66 -4.53 17.08
N LEU A 13 -10.21 -5.51 16.29
CA LEU A 13 -10.78 -6.84 16.22
C LEU A 13 -9.95 -7.84 17.02
N LEU A 14 -10.63 -8.79 17.69
CA LEU A 14 -9.97 -9.93 18.33
C LEU A 14 -9.97 -11.18 17.44
N ASN A 15 -11.06 -11.44 16.71
CA ASN A 15 -11.27 -12.64 15.90
C ASN A 15 -11.35 -12.31 14.39
N PHE A 16 -12.21 -12.97 13.62
CA PHE A 16 -12.44 -12.66 12.21
C PHE A 16 -13.69 -11.81 11.99
N ARG A 17 -13.70 -11.02 10.93
CA ARG A 17 -14.86 -10.31 10.38
C ARG A 17 -14.80 -10.39 8.85
N ILE A 18 -15.95 -10.46 8.19
CA ILE A 18 -16.01 -10.40 6.72
C ILE A 18 -15.40 -9.08 6.26
N SER A 19 -14.51 -9.13 5.28
CA SER A 19 -13.87 -7.93 4.74
C SER A 19 -14.88 -7.05 4.01
N SER A 20 -14.81 -5.73 4.23
CA SER A 20 -15.57 -4.75 3.47
C SER A 20 -15.15 -4.66 2.00
N ARG A 21 -14.00 -5.26 1.63
CA ARG A 21 -13.50 -5.33 0.24
C ARG A 21 -14.27 -6.31 -0.64
N GLY A 22 -15.21 -7.07 -0.09
CA GLY A 22 -15.97 -8.09 -0.83
C GLY A 22 -15.24 -9.43 -1.03
N ALA A 23 -14.00 -9.55 -0.58
CA ALA A 23 -13.23 -10.79 -0.56
C ALA A 23 -12.30 -10.85 0.66
N GLY A 24 -12.04 -12.05 1.18
CA GLY A 24 -11.20 -12.26 2.35
C GLY A 24 -11.86 -11.88 3.68
N TYR A 25 -11.04 -11.81 4.73
CA TYR A 25 -11.47 -11.47 6.08
C TYR A 25 -10.58 -10.38 6.69
N GLN A 26 -11.17 -9.56 7.55
CA GLN A 26 -10.38 -8.85 8.54
C GLN A 26 -10.08 -9.79 9.71
N PHE A 27 -8.85 -9.74 10.23
CA PHE A 27 -8.41 -10.63 11.30
C PHE A 27 -7.76 -9.87 12.45
N GLY A 28 -8.03 -10.34 13.66
CA GLY A 28 -7.56 -9.78 14.91
C GLY A 28 -6.47 -10.60 15.60
N MET A 29 -6.03 -10.09 16.75
CA MET A 29 -4.92 -10.64 17.54
C MET A 29 -5.03 -12.14 17.85
N ASN A 30 -6.21 -12.65 18.21
CA ASN A 30 -6.35 -14.05 18.62
C ASN A 30 -6.07 -15.01 17.45
N ILE A 31 -6.50 -14.61 16.25
CA ILE A 31 -6.26 -15.37 15.02
C ILE A 31 -4.77 -15.41 14.72
N VAL A 32 -4.10 -14.26 14.80
CA VAL A 32 -2.65 -14.15 14.59
C VAL A 32 -1.88 -15.03 15.56
N ASN A 33 -2.19 -14.93 16.86
CA ASN A 33 -1.54 -15.73 17.89
C ASN A 33 -1.69 -17.23 17.65
N LYS A 34 -2.90 -17.68 17.31
CA LYS A 34 -3.18 -19.07 17.00
C LYS A 34 -2.40 -19.53 15.76
N PHE A 35 -2.39 -18.73 14.69
CA PHE A 35 -1.68 -19.05 13.45
C PHE A 35 -0.17 -19.18 13.70
N LEU A 36 0.43 -18.20 14.35
CA LEU A 36 1.85 -18.20 14.68
C LEU A 36 2.24 -19.40 15.55
N GLN A 37 1.47 -19.66 16.61
CA GLN A 37 1.73 -20.78 17.52
C GLN A 37 1.63 -22.15 16.83
N VAL A 38 0.57 -22.37 16.04
CA VAL A 38 0.34 -23.67 15.37
C VAL A 38 1.42 -23.97 14.34
N ASN A 39 1.96 -22.95 13.67
CA ASN A 39 2.94 -23.11 12.60
C ASN A 39 4.39 -22.90 13.06
N GLY A 40 4.63 -22.55 14.33
CA GLY A 40 5.97 -22.27 14.83
C GLY A 40 6.62 -21.03 14.20
N PHE A 41 5.81 -20.03 13.82
CA PHE A 41 6.28 -18.76 13.27
C PHE A 41 6.24 -17.66 14.33
N GLU A 42 7.08 -16.64 14.16
CA GLU A 42 7.12 -15.48 15.06
C GLU A 42 6.35 -14.28 14.50
N LYS A 43 6.34 -14.13 13.17
CA LYS A 43 5.81 -12.94 12.49
C LYS A 43 5.14 -13.30 11.17
N ILE A 44 4.15 -12.50 10.80
CA ILE A 44 3.56 -12.46 9.45
C ILE A 44 4.08 -11.18 8.78
N LEU A 45 4.68 -11.33 7.61
CA LEU A 45 5.10 -10.22 6.76
C LEU A 45 4.16 -10.17 5.56
N ARG A 46 3.59 -9.00 5.30
CA ARG A 46 2.56 -8.83 4.26
C ARG A 46 2.61 -7.42 3.65
N ALA A 47 1.75 -7.20 2.66
CA ALA A 47 1.54 -5.90 2.02
C ALA A 47 0.02 -5.60 1.89
N HIS A 48 -0.46 -5.15 0.73
CA HIS A 48 -1.87 -4.95 0.35
C HIS A 48 -2.64 -3.77 0.99
N GLN A 49 -2.30 -3.29 2.19
CA GLN A 49 -2.89 -2.06 2.76
C GLN A 49 -1.95 -0.87 2.59
N LEU A 50 -2.47 0.26 2.09
CA LEU A 50 -1.74 1.52 2.01
C LEU A 50 -1.24 1.92 3.40
N CYS A 51 0.06 2.17 3.52
CA CYS A 51 0.71 2.63 4.74
C CYS A 51 1.31 4.01 4.48
N ASN A 52 0.84 5.05 5.17
CA ASN A 52 1.31 6.43 4.94
C ASN A 52 2.81 6.60 5.19
N GLU A 53 3.36 5.89 6.18
CA GLU A 53 4.79 5.90 6.50
C GLU A 53 5.59 4.80 5.79
N GLY A 54 4.99 4.14 4.79
CA GLY A 54 5.61 3.05 4.03
C GLY A 54 5.58 1.69 4.74
N TYR A 55 5.16 1.61 6.00
CA TYR A 55 4.93 0.36 6.73
C TYR A 55 3.94 0.57 7.87
N GLN A 56 3.40 -0.53 8.40
CA GLN A 56 2.58 -0.55 9.62
C GLN A 56 2.93 -1.77 10.47
N VAL A 57 3.13 -1.55 11.76
CA VAL A 57 3.43 -2.60 12.74
C VAL A 57 2.19 -2.88 13.57
N PHE A 58 1.80 -4.15 13.67
CA PHE A 58 0.68 -4.59 14.48
C PHE A 58 1.16 -5.49 15.62
N TRP A 59 0.57 -5.29 16.80
CA TRP A 59 0.67 -6.22 17.93
C TRP A 59 2.10 -6.61 18.32
N GLY A 60 2.99 -5.62 18.48
CA GLY A 60 4.40 -5.87 18.82
C GLY A 60 5.19 -6.53 17.69
N GLY A 61 4.82 -6.26 16.43
CA GLY A 61 5.51 -6.78 15.25
C GLY A 61 5.20 -8.24 14.94
N LYS A 62 4.10 -8.78 15.46
CA LYS A 62 3.57 -10.09 15.05
C LYS A 62 3.02 -10.08 13.64
N VAL A 63 2.50 -8.93 13.19
CA VAL A 63 2.17 -8.68 11.79
C VAL A 63 2.80 -7.37 11.38
N ASN A 64 3.49 -7.37 10.24
CA ASN A 64 4.11 -6.18 9.67
C ASN A 64 3.61 -6.03 8.23
N THR A 65 3.03 -4.88 7.93
CA THR A 65 2.65 -4.49 6.57
C THR A 65 3.75 -3.61 5.99
N VAL A 66 4.25 -3.95 4.80
CA VAL A 66 5.22 -3.17 4.04
C VAL A 66 4.52 -2.61 2.81
N TRP A 67 4.76 -1.33 2.52
CA TRP A 67 4.22 -0.66 1.34
C TRP A 67 5.37 -0.09 0.52
N SER A 68 5.50 -0.49 -0.74
CA SER A 68 6.67 -0.16 -1.57
C SER A 68 6.42 0.91 -2.65
N ALA A 69 5.20 1.44 -2.75
CA ALA A 69 4.80 2.42 -3.77
C ALA A 69 4.64 3.84 -3.19
N PRO A 70 5.69 4.69 -3.22
CA PRO A 70 5.60 6.04 -2.65
C PRO A 70 4.74 6.93 -3.56
N ASN A 71 4.06 7.90 -2.96
CA ASN A 71 3.07 8.75 -3.61
C ASN A 71 2.10 7.95 -4.49
N TYR A 72 1.41 6.99 -3.86
CA TYR A 72 0.48 6.09 -4.54
C TYR A 72 -0.56 6.88 -5.36
N CYS A 73 -0.83 6.39 -6.57
CA CYS A 73 -1.65 7.05 -7.58
C CYS A 73 -1.26 8.53 -7.85
N TYR A 74 -0.01 8.92 -7.58
CA TYR A 74 0.51 10.28 -7.70
C TYR A 74 -0.20 11.33 -6.83
N ARG A 75 -1.01 10.90 -5.87
CA ARG A 75 -1.88 11.79 -5.08
C ARG A 75 -1.89 11.51 -3.58
N CYS A 76 -1.53 10.30 -3.15
CA CYS A 76 -1.62 9.92 -1.74
C CYS A 76 -0.53 10.53 -0.86
N GLY A 77 0.61 10.95 -1.44
CA GLY A 77 1.71 11.55 -0.69
C GLY A 77 2.39 10.64 0.34
N ASN A 78 2.06 9.34 0.35
CA ASN A 78 2.64 8.37 1.28
C ASN A 78 4.12 8.10 0.97
N LYS A 79 4.86 7.71 1.99
CA LYS A 79 6.19 7.11 1.87
C LYS A 79 6.09 5.65 1.44
N ALA A 80 7.23 5.08 1.11
CA ALA A 80 7.39 3.65 0.89
C ALA A 80 8.52 3.08 1.75
N SER A 81 8.56 1.76 1.91
CA SER A 81 9.66 1.09 2.59
C SER A 81 10.01 -0.27 2.01
N ILE A 82 11.23 -0.72 2.33
CA ILE A 82 11.69 -2.10 2.15
C ILE A 82 11.98 -2.67 3.55
N LEU A 83 11.49 -3.88 3.83
CA LEU A 83 11.86 -4.59 5.05
C LEU A 83 13.11 -5.44 4.79
N GLU A 84 14.18 -5.11 5.49
CA GLU A 84 15.42 -5.89 5.51
C GLU A 84 15.43 -6.83 6.70
N ILE A 85 15.83 -8.07 6.45
CA ILE A 85 15.89 -9.14 7.45
C ILE A 85 17.35 -9.63 7.49
N SER A 86 17.97 -9.55 8.67
CA SER A 86 19.34 -10.04 8.90
C SER A 86 19.36 -11.29 9.77
N ASP A 87 20.39 -12.11 9.58
CA ASP A 87 20.55 -13.42 10.24
C ASP A 87 21.05 -13.32 11.70
N ASP A 88 21.26 -12.11 12.22
CA ASP A 88 21.66 -11.93 13.62
C ASP A 88 20.44 -12.07 14.55
N SER A 89 20.03 -13.33 14.72
CA SER A 89 18.89 -13.79 15.52
C SER A 89 18.92 -13.35 16.99
N ARG A 90 19.99 -12.70 17.46
CA ARG A 90 20.17 -12.26 18.85
C ARG A 90 19.95 -10.77 19.08
N SER A 91 19.65 -9.98 18.04
CA SER A 91 19.42 -8.54 18.20
C SER A 91 18.05 -8.09 17.72
N GLU A 92 17.51 -7.08 18.42
CA GLU A 92 16.36 -6.27 17.99
C GLU A 92 16.59 -5.60 16.60
N ALA A 93 17.82 -5.65 16.06
CA ALA A 93 18.18 -5.13 14.74
C ALA A 93 17.99 -6.15 13.59
N SER A 94 17.44 -7.34 13.87
CA SER A 94 17.17 -8.37 12.85
C SER A 94 16.18 -7.92 11.77
N PHE A 95 15.28 -6.99 12.07
CA PHE A 95 14.29 -6.43 11.14
C PHE A 95 14.42 -4.92 11.05
N ARG A 96 14.62 -4.39 9.84
CA ARG A 96 14.79 -2.95 9.63
C ARG A 96 13.96 -2.47 8.45
N PHE A 97 13.13 -1.45 8.68
CA PHE A 97 12.39 -0.76 7.61
C PHE A 97 13.26 0.34 7.01
N ASN A 98 13.61 0.19 5.74
CA ASN A 98 14.29 1.20 4.93
C ASN A 98 13.23 2.08 4.25
N VAL A 99 12.91 3.22 4.84
CA VAL A 99 11.87 4.14 4.35
C VAL A 99 12.45 5.11 3.31
N PHE A 100 11.70 5.35 2.24
CA PHE A 100 12.07 6.26 1.16
C PHE A 100 10.86 7.03 0.62
N ASP A 101 11.14 8.22 0.07
CA ASP A 101 10.16 9.11 -0.54
C ASP A 101 9.98 8.84 -2.05
N ALA A 102 8.96 9.45 -2.65
CA ALA A 102 8.77 9.40 -4.10
C ALA A 102 9.93 10.10 -4.84
N SER A 103 10.23 9.63 -6.05
CA SER A 103 11.24 10.27 -6.90
C SER A 103 10.77 11.68 -7.30
N PRO A 104 11.65 12.68 -7.36
CA PRO A 104 11.29 14.03 -7.84
C PRO A 104 10.68 14.07 -9.24
N GLU A 105 10.94 13.05 -10.06
CA GLU A 105 10.37 12.87 -11.39
C GLU A 105 8.87 12.55 -11.36
N SER A 106 8.38 11.87 -10.31
CA SER A 106 6.96 11.52 -10.16
C SER A 106 6.06 12.76 -10.14
N ASP A 107 6.51 13.84 -9.49
CA ASP A 107 5.77 15.11 -9.46
C ASP A 107 5.70 15.78 -10.84
N ARG A 108 6.77 15.62 -11.64
CA ARG A 108 6.84 16.18 -13.00
C ARG A 108 5.90 15.45 -13.95
N GLU A 109 5.77 14.13 -13.79
CA GLU A 109 4.83 13.35 -14.58
C GLU A 109 3.38 13.70 -14.26
N PHE A 110 3.02 13.84 -12.98
CA PHE A 110 1.69 14.30 -12.57
C PHE A 110 1.33 15.66 -13.19
N VAL A 111 2.24 16.64 -13.08
CA VAL A 111 2.04 17.98 -13.67
C VAL A 111 1.92 17.92 -15.20
N LYS A 112 2.67 17.04 -15.86
CA LYS A 112 2.61 16.87 -17.33
C LYS A 112 1.29 16.25 -17.77
N ILE A 113 0.76 15.29 -17.02
CA ILE A 113 -0.56 14.69 -17.27
C ILE A 113 -1.65 15.74 -17.10
N MET A 114 -1.65 16.46 -15.98
CA MET A 114 -2.62 17.53 -15.72
C MET A 114 -2.59 18.65 -16.76
N LYS A 115 -1.42 18.95 -17.35
CA LYS A 115 -1.27 19.95 -18.42
C LYS A 115 -1.57 19.42 -19.83
N GLY A 116 -1.39 18.13 -20.07
CA GLY A 116 -1.70 17.47 -21.34
C GLY A 116 -3.18 17.17 -21.53
N SER A 117 -3.90 16.98 -20.42
CA SER A 117 -5.36 16.93 -20.35
C SER A 117 -5.93 18.34 -20.51
N SER A 118 -6.02 18.84 -21.74
CA SER A 118 -6.70 20.09 -22.05
C SER A 118 -8.22 19.97 -21.82
N PHE A 119 -8.64 20.00 -20.56
CA PHE A 119 -9.94 20.52 -20.16
C PHE A 119 -9.77 21.14 -18.76
N GLY A 120 -9.87 22.47 -18.71
CA GLY A 120 -9.64 23.23 -17.48
C GLY A 120 -10.60 22.82 -16.37
N PHE A 121 -10.08 22.67 -15.16
CA PHE A 121 -10.90 22.62 -13.96
C PHE A 121 -10.40 23.66 -12.96
N SER A 122 -11.30 24.59 -12.64
CA SER A 122 -11.12 25.61 -11.62
C SER A 122 -11.01 24.95 -10.25
N SER A 123 -10.10 25.47 -9.44
CA SER A 123 -9.98 25.19 -8.02
C SER A 123 -11.28 25.53 -7.29
N GLU A 124 -11.91 24.53 -6.67
CA GLU A 124 -12.61 24.56 -5.37
C GLU A 124 -13.54 23.35 -5.29
N GLU A 125 -13.26 22.42 -4.38
CA GLU A 125 -14.20 21.96 -3.35
C GLU A 125 -13.51 20.90 -2.45
N GLU A 126 -13.39 21.24 -1.17
CA GLU A 126 -13.11 20.31 -0.09
C GLU A 126 -14.32 19.35 0.06
N GLY A 127 -14.07 18.04 0.08
CA GLY A 127 -15.12 17.06 0.25
C GLY A 127 -14.57 15.70 0.62
N GLU A 128 -14.77 15.31 1.87
CA GLU A 128 -14.49 13.99 2.42
C GLU A 128 -15.31 12.91 1.68
N ASN A 129 -14.64 12.02 0.93
CA ASN A 129 -15.02 10.60 0.76
C ASN A 129 -13.99 9.90 -0.13
N ALA A 130 -12.87 9.46 0.46
CA ALA A 130 -11.91 8.59 -0.22
C ALA A 130 -12.46 7.15 -0.23
N GLY A 131 -13.33 6.85 -1.19
CA GLY A 131 -13.94 5.53 -1.32
C GLY A 131 -13.82 5.02 -2.75
N GLN A 132 -12.78 4.21 -3.01
CA GLN A 132 -12.60 3.19 -4.07
C GLN A 132 -12.92 3.49 -5.55
N ASP A 133 -13.87 4.37 -5.88
CA ASP A 133 -14.35 4.66 -7.24
C ASP A 133 -13.47 5.69 -7.97
N ASP A 134 -12.86 6.63 -7.23
CA ASP A 134 -11.98 7.66 -7.81
C ASP A 134 -10.68 7.09 -8.41
N ASP A 135 -10.20 5.96 -7.88
CA ASP A 135 -8.98 5.30 -8.41
C ASP A 135 -9.23 4.72 -9.82
N LEU A 136 -10.43 4.20 -10.08
CA LEU A 136 -10.80 3.66 -11.39
C LEU A 136 -10.98 4.77 -12.43
N GLN A 137 -11.62 5.89 -12.07
CA GLN A 137 -11.74 7.04 -12.97
C GLN A 137 -10.39 7.68 -13.30
N PHE A 138 -9.48 7.75 -12.32
CA PHE A 138 -8.11 8.21 -12.56
C PHE A 138 -7.36 7.25 -13.49
N TYR A 139 -7.47 5.93 -13.27
CA TYR A 139 -6.85 4.91 -14.10
C TYR A 139 -7.33 4.97 -15.57
N ASP A 140 -8.64 5.09 -15.78
CA ASP A 140 -9.23 5.22 -17.12
C ASP A 140 -8.78 6.50 -17.82
N THR A 141 -8.72 7.62 -17.10
CA THR A 141 -8.24 8.89 -17.66
C THR A 141 -6.75 8.84 -18.00
N TYR A 142 -5.95 8.21 -17.15
CA TYR A 142 -4.50 8.06 -17.30
C TYR A 142 -4.13 7.15 -18.49
N TYR A 143 -4.69 5.93 -18.56
CA TYR A 143 -4.31 4.96 -19.58
C TYR A 143 -4.98 5.21 -20.95
N ASN A 144 -6.22 5.71 -20.98
CA ASN A 144 -6.87 6.02 -22.26
C ASN A 144 -6.34 7.34 -22.88
N GLY A 145 -5.78 8.25 -22.08
CA GLY A 145 -5.12 9.48 -22.56
C GLY A 145 -3.70 9.28 -23.10
N LEU A 146 -3.07 8.12 -22.84
CA LEU A 146 -1.68 7.81 -23.19
C LEU A 146 -1.48 7.26 -24.61
N GLY A 147 -2.52 7.26 -25.46
CA GLY A 147 -2.53 6.65 -26.79
C GLY A 147 -1.39 7.03 -27.76
N GLU A 148 -0.61 8.09 -27.49
CA GLU A 148 0.51 8.51 -28.35
C GLU A 148 1.81 8.92 -27.60
N LEU A 149 1.92 8.71 -26.28
CA LEU A 149 3.13 9.04 -25.54
C LEU A 149 4.09 7.85 -25.47
N SER A 150 4.99 7.81 -26.44
CA SER A 150 6.14 6.90 -26.57
C SER A 150 6.75 6.47 -25.23
N ARG A 151 6.62 5.17 -24.95
CA ARG A 151 7.37 4.32 -24.01
C ARG A 151 8.69 4.94 -23.52
N LYS A 152 8.71 5.54 -22.34
CA LYS A 152 9.96 5.78 -21.57
C LYS A 152 9.75 6.18 -20.10
N ALA A 153 8.66 5.74 -19.44
CA ALA A 153 8.70 5.67 -17.99
C ALA A 153 9.63 4.50 -17.60
N PRO A 154 10.60 4.67 -16.69
CA PRO A 154 11.38 3.55 -16.19
C PRO A 154 10.41 2.54 -15.59
N HIS A 155 10.55 1.28 -15.99
CA HIS A 155 9.74 0.17 -15.51
C HIS A 155 10.02 -0.05 -14.02
N VAL A 156 9.29 0.66 -13.16
CA VAL A 156 9.34 0.45 -11.71
C VAL A 156 8.20 -0.51 -11.37
N GLU A 157 8.54 -1.77 -11.12
CA GLU A 157 7.59 -2.72 -10.56
C GLU A 157 7.43 -2.42 -9.07
N TYR A 158 6.22 -2.03 -8.68
CA TYR A 158 5.84 -1.91 -7.28
C TYR A 158 5.28 -3.25 -6.81
N PHE A 159 5.79 -3.76 -5.71
CA PHE A 159 5.23 -4.95 -5.07
C PHE A 159 4.14 -4.50 -4.09
N MET A 160 2.88 -4.72 -4.44
CA MET A 160 1.70 -4.54 -3.58
C MET A 160 1.29 -5.83 -2.89
#